data_AF-A0AAQ4CN00-F1
#
_entry.id   AF-A0AAQ4CN00-F1
#
_cell.length_a   1.000
_cell.length_b   1.000
_cell.length_c   1.000
_cell.angle_alpha   90.00
_cell.angle_beta   90.00
_cell.angle_gamma   90.00
#
_symmetry.space_group_name_H-M   'P 1'
#
loop_
_entity.id
_entity.type
_entity.pdbx_description
1 polymer ?
#
loop_
_entity_poly.entity_id
_entity_poly.type
_entity_poly.pdbx_seq_one_letter_code
_entity_poly.pdbx_strand_id
1 'polypeptide(L)'
;MYGINIADIENELEKIRYPLLVIVGSEKVEGWYYYNADYNVAIGNQPHSEVAALAIFLDRIYKGRELYMEFGDARIKIIPQKVGKKVIKSG
;
A
#
# COMPACT_ATOMS: atom_id res chain seq x y z
N MET A 1 -1.64 -9.96 12.15
CA MET A 1 -0.48 -9.34 12.83
C MET A 1 -0.92 -8.54 14.07
N TYR A 2 0.02 -7.88 14.77
CA TYR A 2 -0.14 -7.37 16.15
C TYR A 2 -0.78 -5.96 16.32
N GLY A 3 -0.91 -5.18 15.25
CA GLY A 3 -1.46 -3.81 15.30
C GLY A 3 -2.99 -3.73 15.39
N ILE A 4 -3.49 -2.49 15.44
CA ILE A 4 -4.92 -2.18 15.36
C ILE A 4 -5.40 -2.47 13.94
N ASN A 5 -6.57 -3.10 13.78
CA ASN A 5 -7.09 -3.41 12.46
C ASN A 5 -7.31 -2.11 11.67
N ILE A 6 -6.85 -2.07 10.42
CA ILE A 6 -6.98 -0.89 9.55
C ILE A 6 -8.43 -0.39 9.48
N ALA A 7 -9.41 -1.29 9.47
CA ALA A 7 -10.84 -0.95 9.41
C ALA A 7 -11.29 -0.06 10.58
N ASP A 8 -10.65 -0.19 11.74
CA ASP A 8 -11.02 0.55 12.94
C ASP A 8 -10.41 1.97 12.97
N ILE A 9 -9.37 2.22 12.17
CA ILE A 9 -8.62 3.48 12.15
C ILE A 9 -8.65 4.21 10.80
N GLU A 10 -9.44 3.74 9.81
CA GLU A 10 -9.49 4.36 8.48
C GLU A 10 -9.76 5.87 8.56
N ASN A 11 -10.71 6.29 9.41
CA ASN A 11 -11.06 7.69 9.62
C ASN A 11 -9.92 8.55 10.20
N GLU A 12 -9.00 7.94 10.95
CA GLU A 12 -7.82 8.63 11.48
C GLU A 12 -6.75 8.74 10.40
N LEU A 13 -6.52 7.65 9.66
CA LEU A 13 -5.58 7.60 8.54
C LEU A 13 -5.93 8.63 7.45
N GLU A 14 -7.21 8.85 7.18
CA GLU A 14 -7.68 9.87 6.23
C GLU A 14 -7.35 11.32 6.64
N LYS A 15 -7.13 11.57 7.94
CA LYS A 15 -6.81 12.91 8.45
C LYS A 15 -5.31 13.19 8.41
N ILE A 16 -4.47 12.18 8.17
CA ILE A 16 -3.02 12.34 8.11
C ILE A 16 -2.67 13.26 6.94
N ARG A 17 -1.89 14.30 7.23
CA ARG A 17 -1.32 15.18 6.22
C ARG A 17 0.10 14.72 5.93
N TYR A 18 0.41 14.51 4.66
CA TYR A 18 1.70 14.01 4.16
C TYR A 18 2.89 14.85 4.64
N PRO A 19 4.09 14.25 4.80
CA PRO A 19 4.55 12.95 4.29
C PRO A 19 4.26 11.72 5.18
N LEU A 20 4.06 10.56 4.56
CA LEU A 20 3.84 9.27 5.25
C LEU A 20 5.03 8.33 5.05
N LEU A 21 5.57 7.77 6.14
CA LEU A 21 6.55 6.68 6.11
C LEU A 21 5.85 5.38 6.50
N VAL A 22 5.86 4.39 5.61
CA VAL A 22 5.29 3.06 5.87
C VAL A 22 6.41 2.07 6.07
N ILE A 23 6.43 1.41 7.23
CA ILE A 23 7.40 0.39 7.59
C ILE A 23 6.71 -0.97 7.47
N VAL A 24 7.26 -1.84 6.63
CA VAL A 24 6.84 -3.24 6.52
C VAL A 24 8.05 -4.14 6.80
N GLY A 25 7.84 -5.20 7.57
CA GLY A 25 8.90 -6.14 7.92
C GLY A 25 8.66 -7.51 7.29
N SER A 26 9.75 -8.24 7.01
CA SER A 26 9.69 -9.61 6.49
C SER A 26 9.69 -10.64 7.62
N GLU A 27 10.83 -10.84 8.29
CA GLU A 27 11.04 -12.00 9.17
C GLU A 27 10.81 -11.66 10.65
N LYS A 28 11.53 -10.66 11.18
CA LYS A 28 11.34 -10.17 12.55
C LYS A 28 11.52 -8.67 12.61
N VAL A 29 10.47 -7.97 13.00
CA VAL A 29 10.51 -6.52 13.24
C VAL A 29 11.09 -6.27 14.64
N GLU A 30 12.08 -5.40 14.73
CA GLU A 30 12.67 -4.99 16.00
C GLU A 30 11.66 -4.26 16.88
N GLY A 31 11.72 -4.49 18.20
CA GLY A 31 10.81 -3.87 19.16
C GLY A 31 10.77 -2.34 19.08
N TRP A 32 11.91 -1.71 18.74
CA TRP A 32 12.03 -0.26 18.62
C TRP A 32 10.96 0.35 17.71
N TYR A 33 10.65 -0.28 16.56
CA TYR A 33 9.64 0.22 15.63
C TYR A 33 8.24 0.24 16.25
N TYR A 34 7.87 -0.77 17.02
CA TYR A 34 6.57 -0.83 17.68
C TYR A 34 6.37 0.30 18.68
N TYR A 35 7.44 0.75 19.34
CA TYR A 35 7.39 1.81 20.35
C TYR A 35 7.54 3.22 19.77
N ASN A 36 8.10 3.38 18.57
CA ASN A 36 8.41 4.69 17.99
C ASN A 36 7.54 5.05 16.77
N ALA A 37 6.72 4.13 16.26
CA ALA A 37 5.74 4.43 15.21
C ALA A 37 4.53 5.17 15.80
N ASP A 38 4.05 6.19 15.08
CA ASP A 38 2.79 6.88 15.42
C ASP A 38 1.59 5.93 15.38
N TYR A 39 1.64 4.93 14.48
CA TYR A 39 0.61 3.92 14.30
C TYR A 39 1.22 2.53 14.15
N ASN A 40 0.67 1.57 14.90
CA ASN A 40 0.87 0.14 14.66
C ASN A 40 -0.39 -0.43 14.03
N VAL A 41 -0.37 -0.63 12.71
CA VAL A 41 -1.55 -1.03 11.91
C VAL A 41 -1.45 -2.50 11.52
N ALA A 42 -2.57 -3.22 11.60
CA ALA A 42 -2.72 -4.59 11.12
C ALA A 42 -3.67 -4.65 9.92
N ILE A 43 -3.23 -5.32 8.86
CA ILE A 43 -4.08 -5.70 7.72
C ILE A 43 -4.72 -7.05 8.03
N GLY A 44 -5.66 -7.04 8.97
CA GLY A 44 -6.13 -8.27 9.60
C GLY A 44 -5.10 -8.89 10.55
N ASN A 45 -5.60 -9.76 11.44
CA ASN A 45 -4.78 -10.27 12.55
C ASN A 45 -4.14 -11.64 12.26
N GLN A 46 -4.37 -12.22 11.09
CA GLN A 46 -3.68 -13.44 10.64
C GLN A 46 -2.27 -13.12 10.10
N PRO A 47 -1.31 -14.08 10.16
CA PRO A 47 0.00 -13.92 9.53
C PRO A 47 -0.12 -14.07 8.00
N HIS A 48 0.46 -13.12 7.26
CA HIS A 48 0.51 -13.11 5.79
C HIS A 48 1.68 -12.25 5.30
N SER A 49 1.77 -12.06 3.98
CA SER A 49 2.84 -11.28 3.35
C SER A 49 2.75 -9.78 3.61
N GLU A 50 3.91 -9.18 3.83
CA GLU A 50 4.21 -7.76 3.83
C GLU A 50 3.81 -7.05 2.51
N VAL A 51 3.92 -7.75 1.36
CA VAL A 51 3.51 -7.22 0.05
C VAL A 51 2.00 -7.06 0.01
N ALA A 52 1.26 -8.05 0.49
CA ALA A 52 -0.20 -7.98 0.58
C ALA A 52 -0.65 -6.91 1.59
N ALA A 53 0.06 -6.80 2.73
CA ALA A 53 -0.19 -5.77 3.72
C ALA A 53 -0.04 -4.36 3.11
N LEU A 54 1.07 -4.12 2.42
CA LEU A 54 1.35 -2.83 1.80
C LEU A 54 0.34 -2.50 0.71
N ALA A 55 0.00 -3.46 -0.15
CA ALA A 55 -0.97 -3.25 -1.23
C ALA A 55 -2.34 -2.83 -0.68
N ILE A 56 -2.88 -3.55 0.31
CA ILE A 56 -4.18 -3.23 0.92
C ILE A 56 -4.10 -1.91 1.69
N PHE A 57 -3.02 -1.66 2.43
CA PHE A 57 -2.83 -0.40 3.14
C PHE A 57 -2.90 0.80 2.18
N LEU A 58 -2.17 0.74 1.06
CA LEU A 58 -2.16 1.81 0.06
C LEU A 58 -3.52 1.94 -0.64
N ASP A 59 -4.21 0.83 -0.95
CA ASP A 59 -5.57 0.86 -1.50
C ASP A 59 -6.56 1.59 -0.58
N ARG A 60 -6.47 1.39 0.75
CA ARG A 60 -7.30 2.12 1.73
C ARG A 60 -6.97 3.61 1.80
N ILE A 61 -5.69 3.96 1.74
CA ILE A 61 -5.24 5.36 1.77
C ILE A 61 -5.62 6.11 0.48
N TYR A 62 -5.37 5.50 -0.67
CA TYR A 62 -5.59 6.11 -1.98
C TYR A 62 -7.01 5.92 -2.51
N LYS A 63 -7.81 5.04 -1.88
CA LYS A 63 -9.19 4.71 -2.26
C LYS A 63 -9.27 4.21 -3.71
N GLY A 64 -8.36 3.32 -4.09
CA GLY A 64 -8.25 2.71 -5.43
C GLY A 64 -7.75 3.64 -6.54
N ARG A 65 -7.45 4.92 -6.26
CA ARG A 65 -6.96 5.88 -7.26
C ARG A 65 -5.57 5.51 -7.79
N GLU A 66 -4.77 4.84 -6.97
CA GLU A 66 -3.44 4.34 -7.31
C GLU A 66 -3.45 3.36 -8.48
N LEU A 67 -4.54 2.59 -8.65
CA LEU A 67 -4.71 1.64 -9.75
C LEU A 67 -4.86 2.33 -11.12
N TYR A 68 -5.17 3.63 -11.12
CA TYR A 68 -5.33 4.45 -12.32
C TYR A 68 -4.21 5.48 -12.49
N MET A 69 -3.16 5.42 -11.66
CA MET A 69 -2.02 6.31 -11.79
C MET A 69 -1.30 6.07 -13.11
N GLU A 70 -1.02 7.17 -13.82
CA GLU A 70 -0.23 7.16 -15.04
C GLU A 70 1.11 7.86 -14.80
N PHE A 71 2.17 7.28 -15.36
CA PHE A 71 3.50 7.87 -15.37
C PHE A 71 3.71 8.52 -16.75
N GLY A 72 3.69 9.87 -16.79
CA GLY A 72 3.66 10.64 -18.05
C GLY A 72 4.92 10.46 -18.91
N ASP A 73 6.03 10.10 -18.32
CA ASP A 73 7.33 9.83 -18.95
C ASP A 73 7.61 8.33 -19.14
N ALA A 74 6.59 7.47 -18.97
CA ALA A 74 6.75 6.03 -19.14
C ALA A 74 7.17 5.68 -20.59
N ARG A 75 8.29 4.96 -20.71
CA ARG A 75 8.76 4.38 -21.98
C ARG A 75 7.83 3.29 -22.51
N ILE A 76 7.05 2.66 -21.64
CA ILE A 76 6.16 1.55 -21.95
C ILE A 76 4.83 1.77 -21.23
N LYS A 77 3.72 1.68 -21.97
CA LYS A 77 2.35 1.68 -21.41
C LYS A 77 1.61 0.42 -21.86
N ILE A 78 1.00 -0.28 -20.90
CA ILE A 78 0.12 -1.42 -21.18
C ILE A 78 -1.29 -0.88 -21.43
N ILE A 79 -1.93 -1.33 -22.51
CA ILE A 79 -3.33 -1.00 -22.79
C ILE A 79 -4.19 -2.18 -22.32
N PRO A 80 -5.12 -1.99 -21.37
CA PRO A 80 -6.00 -3.05 -20.90
C PRO A 80 -6.76 -3.69 -22.07
N GLN A 81 -6.78 -5.02 -22.13
CA GLN A 81 -7.49 -5.78 -23.16
C GLN A 81 -8.33 -6.87 -22.51
N LYS A 82 -9.53 -7.12 -23.04
CA LYS A 82 -10.40 -8.22 -22.57
C LYS A 82 -9.73 -9.58 -22.81
N VAL A 83 -9.05 -9.75 -23.95
CA VAL A 83 -8.25 -10.93 -24.31
C VAL A 83 -7.04 -10.44 -25.11
N GLY A 84 -5.85 -11.00 -24.83
CA GLY A 84 -4.61 -10.64 -25.51
C GLY A 84 -3.76 -9.61 -24.74
N LYS A 85 -2.67 -9.14 -25.36
CA LYS A 85 -1.69 -8.22 -24.77
C LYS A 85 -1.39 -7.10 -25.76
N LYS A 86 -1.58 -5.84 -25.35
CA LYS A 86 -1.23 -4.66 -26.16
C LYS A 86 -0.33 -3.73 -25.38
N VAL A 87 0.77 -3.32 -26.00
CA VAL A 87 1.81 -2.48 -25.41
C VAL A 87 2.14 -1.35 -26.37
N ILE A 88 2.20 -0.12 -25.85
CA ILE A 88 2.68 1.07 -26.58
C ILE A 88 4.07 1.42 -26.02
N LYS A 89 5.03 1.66 -26.91
CA LYS A 89 6.35 2.16 -26.54
C LYS A 89 6.45 3.63 -26.96
N SER A 90 6.83 4.50 -26.03
CA SER A 90 7.17 5.89 -26.32
C SER A 90 8.67 5.94 -26.60
N GLY A 91 9.02 6.21 -27.86
CA GLY A 91 10.39 6.37 -28.34
C GLY A 91 10.80 7.83 -28.36
#